data_AF-A0A3A1WWU8-F1
#
_entry.id   AF-A0A3A1WWU8-F1
#
_cell.length_a   1.000
_cell.length_b   1.000
_cell.length_c   1.000
_cell.angle_alpha   90.00
_cell.angle_beta   90.00
_cell.angle_gamma   90.00
#
_symmetry.space_group_name_H-M   'P 1'
#
loop_
_entity.id
_entity.type
_entity.pdbx_description
1 polymer ?
#
loop_
_entity_poly.entity_id
_entity_poly.type
_entity_poly.pdbx_seq_one_letter_code
_entity_poly.pdbx_strand_id
1 'polypeptide(L)'
;MLTAWLGKNKFFNTSLNCVTHAIKLVNMSFLRLALAQIDTCVGNIDSNVEKVVKYATCAANNGANMVVFPEMTLTGYPIEDL
;
A
#
# COMPACT_ATOMS: atom_id res chain seq x y z
N MET A 1 -10.31 24.98 25.12
CA MET A 1 -9.27 24.03 25.57
C MET A 1 -8.53 23.52 24.33
N LEU A 2 -7.26 23.92 24.20
CA LEU A 2 -6.26 23.32 23.28
C LEU A 2 -6.06 21.83 23.64
N THR A 3 -5.67 20.91 22.76
CA THR A 3 -4.48 20.94 21.87
C THR A 3 -4.66 20.11 20.59
N ALA A 4 -4.11 20.66 19.51
CA ALA A 4 -3.95 20.04 18.20
C ALA A 4 -2.68 19.17 18.15
N TRP A 5 -2.76 18.02 17.50
CA TRP A 5 -1.60 17.18 17.18
C TRP A 5 -1.02 17.61 15.82
N LEU A 6 0.23 18.07 15.87
CA LEU A 6 1.04 18.60 14.79
C LEU A 6 1.52 17.47 13.86
N GLY A 7 1.42 17.70 12.55
CA GLY A 7 2.10 16.83 11.59
C GLY A 7 1.83 17.10 10.11
N LYS A 8 1.60 18.35 9.70
CA LYS A 8 1.63 18.74 8.29
C LYS A 8 3.06 19.12 7.90
N ASN A 9 3.74 18.29 7.12
CA ASN A 9 4.92 18.72 6.36
C ASN A 9 4.73 18.27 4.90
N LYS A 10 4.02 19.07 4.09
CA LYS A 10 4.61 20.04 3.16
C LYS A 10 5.61 19.41 2.20
N PHE A 11 5.10 18.89 1.09
CA PHE A 11 5.70 19.14 -0.22
C PHE A 11 5.91 20.65 -0.37
N PHE A 12 7.14 21.13 -0.57
CA PHE A 12 7.48 22.20 -1.50
C PHE A 12 9.01 22.33 -1.61
N ASN A 13 9.43 22.33 -2.87
CA ASN A 13 10.76 22.49 -3.44
C ASN A 13 11.51 23.73 -2.92
N THR A 14 12.74 23.59 -2.42
CA THR A 14 13.71 24.69 -2.31
C THR A 14 15.17 24.25 -2.51
N SER A 15 15.78 24.94 -3.47
CA SER A 15 17.21 25.28 -3.64
C SER A 15 18.21 24.19 -4.00
N LEU A 16 18.61 24.24 -5.27
CA LEU A 16 19.95 23.91 -5.76
C LEU A 16 21.04 24.48 -4.83
N ASN A 17 22.05 23.65 -4.57
CA ASN A 17 23.47 23.94 -4.26
C ASN A 17 24.00 23.08 -3.10
N CYS A 18 24.23 21.80 -3.36
CA CYS A 18 25.23 21.02 -2.64
C CYS A 18 25.94 20.16 -3.68
N VAL A 19 27.26 20.36 -3.82
CA VAL A 19 28.11 19.61 -4.73
C VAL A 19 28.12 18.15 -4.27
N THR A 20 27.21 17.35 -4.77
CA THR A 20 27.26 15.89 -4.61
C THR A 20 27.97 15.37 -5.85
N HIS A 21 29.19 14.87 -5.65
CA HIS A 21 29.84 14.05 -6.66
C HIS A 21 28.83 12.96 -7.08
N ALA A 22 28.36 13.03 -8.32
CA ALA A 22 27.50 12.00 -8.90
C ALA A 22 28.37 10.78 -9.21
N ILE A 23 28.80 10.09 -8.16
CA ILE A 23 29.09 8.67 -8.26
C ILE A 23 27.77 8.08 -8.76
N LYS A 24 27.81 7.36 -9.89
CA LYS A 24 26.69 6.58 -10.41
C LYS A 24 26.40 5.49 -9.38
N LEU A 25 25.70 5.86 -8.32
CA LEU A 25 25.28 4.95 -7.26
C LEU A 25 24.45 3.89 -7.96
N VAL A 26 24.77 2.64 -7.64
CA VAL A 26 24.13 1.39 -8.05
C VAL A 26 22.65 1.63 -8.39
N ASN A 27 22.20 1.11 -9.53
CA ASN A 27 20.80 1.16 -9.95
C ASN A 27 19.90 0.51 -8.88
N MET A 28 19.49 1.29 -7.87
CA MET A 28 18.66 0.83 -6.78
C MET A 28 17.23 0.72 -7.30
N SER A 29 16.78 -0.50 -7.56
CA SER A 29 15.38 -0.77 -7.86
C SER A 29 14.53 -0.44 -6.62
N PHE A 30 13.69 0.59 -6.72
CA PHE A 30 12.69 0.89 -5.69
C PHE A 30 11.56 -0.14 -5.76
N LEU A 31 11.34 -0.87 -4.65
CA LEU A 31 10.21 -1.78 -4.51
C LEU A 31 9.02 -1.01 -3.90
N ARG A 32 7.94 -0.84 -4.67
CA ARG A 32 6.69 -0.22 -4.23
C ARG A 32 5.70 -1.30 -3.81
N LEU A 33 5.33 -1.31 -2.53
CA LEU A 33 4.35 -2.23 -1.97
C LEU A 33 3.01 -1.53 -1.76
N ALA A 34 1.92 -2.21 -2.09
CA ALA A 34 0.56 -1.80 -1.73
C ALA A 34 0.04 -2.70 -0.61
N LEU A 35 -0.63 -2.10 0.37
CA LEU A 35 -1.33 -2.83 1.43
C LEU A 35 -2.84 -2.69 1.18
N ALA A 36 -3.49 -3.78 0.80
CA ALA A 36 -4.92 -3.79 0.49
C ALA A 36 -5.71 -4.11 1.76
N GLN A 37 -6.00 -3.10 2.57
CA GLN A 37 -6.89 -3.26 3.72
C GLN A 37 -8.34 -3.33 3.23
N ILE A 38 -8.90 -4.53 3.19
CA ILE A 38 -10.23 -4.81 2.63
C ILE A 38 -11.07 -5.61 3.60
N ASP A 39 -12.37 -5.31 3.62
CA ASP A 39 -13.35 -6.09 4.38
C ASP A 39 -13.71 -7.35 3.59
N THR A 40 -13.47 -8.51 4.19
CA THR A 40 -13.81 -9.82 3.62
C THR A 40 -15.11 -10.33 4.20
N CYS A 41 -15.78 -11.23 3.49
CA CYS A 41 -17.02 -11.85 3.95
C CYS A 41 -16.75 -13.34 4.19
N VAL A 42 -16.96 -13.78 5.43
CA VAL A 42 -16.73 -15.14 5.88
C VAL A 42 -17.59 -16.09 5.02
N GLY A 43 -16.95 -17.03 4.32
CA GLY A 43 -17.59 -18.06 3.48
C GLY A 43 -17.97 -17.65 2.07
N ASN A 44 -17.95 -16.36 1.75
CA ASN A 44 -18.28 -15.86 0.41
C ASN A 44 -17.02 -15.71 -0.45
N ILE A 45 -16.55 -16.86 -0.97
CA ILE A 45 -15.31 -16.94 -1.76
C ILE A 45 -15.39 -16.08 -3.02
N ASP A 46 -16.49 -16.15 -3.77
CA ASP A 46 -16.64 -15.44 -5.04
C ASP A 46 -16.52 -13.91 -4.84
N SER A 47 -17.25 -13.37 -3.85
CA SER A 47 -17.16 -11.94 -3.54
C SER A 47 -15.76 -11.52 -3.05
N ASN A 48 -15.09 -12.38 -2.28
CA ASN A 48 -13.73 -12.10 -1.82
C ASN A 48 -12.71 -12.15 -2.96
N VAL A 49 -12.85 -13.07 -3.91
CA VAL A 49 -12.04 -13.14 -5.13
C VAL A 49 -12.23 -11.88 -5.97
N GLU A 50 -13.47 -11.43 -6.18
CA GLU A 50 -13.76 -10.17 -6.90
C GLU A 50 -13.05 -8.98 -6.26
N LYS A 51 -13.05 -8.89 -4.92
CA LYS A 51 -12.28 -7.86 -4.20
C LYS A 51 -10.79 -8.00 -4.47
N VAL A 52 -10.20 -9.19 -4.34
CA VAL A 52 -8.76 -9.41 -4.61
C VAL A 52 -8.38 -8.94 -6.02
N VAL A 53 -9.15 -9.33 -7.03
CA VAL A 53 -8.92 -8.94 -8.44
C VAL A 53 -9.00 -7.42 -8.61
N LYS A 54 -10.02 -6.78 -8.03
CA LYS A 54 -10.20 -5.32 -8.08
C LYS A 54 -9.02 -4.58 -7.46
N TYR A 55 -8.60 -4.97 -6.26
CA TYR A 55 -7.52 -4.27 -5.55
C TYR A 55 -6.13 -4.58 -6.11
N ALA A 56 -5.90 -5.78 -6.63
CA ALA A 56 -4.68 -6.10 -7.36
C ALA A 56 -4.54 -5.25 -8.63
N THR A 57 -5.64 -5.10 -9.39
CA THR A 57 -5.67 -4.23 -10.58
C THR A 57 -5.43 -2.77 -10.20
N CYS A 58 -6.05 -2.29 -9.12
CA CYS A 58 -5.82 -0.95 -8.59
C CYS A 58 -4.35 -0.72 -8.20
N ALA A 59 -3.73 -1.66 -7.48
CA ALA A 59 -2.33 -1.58 -7.07
C ALA A 59 -1.39 -1.52 -8.27
N ALA A 60 -1.61 -2.37 -9.27
CA ALA A 60 -0.84 -2.37 -10.52
C ALA A 60 -0.96 -1.01 -11.25
N ASN A 61 -2.18 -0.48 -11.38
CA ASN A 61 -2.42 0.82 -12.02
C ASN A 61 -1.78 2.00 -11.26
N ASN A 62 -1.55 1.86 -9.95
CA ASN A 62 -0.84 2.85 -9.13
C ASN A 62 0.69 2.64 -9.11
N GLY A 63 1.20 1.67 -9.88
CA GLY A 63 2.62 1.37 -10.03
C GLY A 63 3.23 0.66 -8.82
N ALA A 64 2.44 -0.13 -8.08
CA ALA A 64 2.97 -1.06 -7.10
C ALA A 64 3.60 -2.27 -7.81
N ASN A 65 4.71 -2.76 -7.28
CA ASN A 65 5.33 -4.00 -7.73
C ASN A 65 4.68 -5.24 -7.09
N MET A 66 4.10 -5.08 -5.89
CA MET A 66 3.43 -6.13 -5.16
C MET A 66 2.32 -5.54 -4.29
N VAL A 67 1.23 -6.29 -4.13
CA VAL A 67 0.16 -6.00 -3.19
C VAL A 67 0.05 -7.12 -2.17
N VAL A 68 -0.18 -6.78 -0.91
CA VAL A 68 -0.38 -7.73 0.19
C VAL A 68 -1.81 -7.57 0.72
N PHE A 69 -2.44 -8.70 1.01
CA PHE A 69 -3.80 -8.79 1.52
C PHE A 69 -3.82 -9.32 2.96
N PRO A 70 -4.91 -9.10 3.71
CA PRO A 70 -5.09 -9.66 5.05
C PRO A 70 -5.00 -11.20 5.07
N GLU A 71 -4.80 -11.75 6.25
CA GLU A 71 -4.89 -13.19 6.47
C GLU A 71 -6.29 -13.70 6.06
N MET A 72 -6.34 -14.94 5.55
CA MET A 72 -7.59 -15.62 5.19
C MET A 72 -8.47 -14.83 4.21
N THR A 73 -7.88 -13.99 3.34
CA THR A 73 -8.65 -13.06 2.49
C THR A 73 -9.74 -13.73 1.66
N LEU A 74 -9.52 -14.95 1.16
CA LEU A 74 -10.50 -15.65 0.32
C LEU A 74 -11.64 -16.26 1.13
N THR A 75 -11.37 -16.78 2.33
CA THR A 75 -12.35 -17.45 3.19
C THR A 75 -13.02 -16.48 4.17
N GLY A 76 -12.41 -15.34 4.46
CA GLY A 76 -12.77 -14.41 5.52
C GLY A 76 -12.23 -14.82 6.90
N TYR A 77 -12.17 -13.85 7.82
CA TYR A 77 -11.80 -14.01 9.23
C TYR A 77 -12.84 -13.30 10.13
N PRO A 78 -13.15 -13.78 11.35
CA PRO A 78 -12.72 -15.06 11.94
C PRO A 78 -13.52 -16.25 11.38
N ILE A 79 -12.87 -17.39 11.17
CA ILE A 79 -13.51 -18.64 10.70
C ILE A 79 -14.15 -19.44 11.83
N GLU A 80 -14.42 -18.81 12.98
CA GLU A 80 -14.65 -19.49 14.25
C GLU A 80 -15.86 -20.46 14.26
N ASP A 81 -16.81 -20.37 13.31
CA ASP A 81 -17.92 -21.34 13.19
C ASP A 81 -18.56 -21.41 11.77
N LEU A 82 -17.75 -21.44 10.70
CA LEU A 82 -18.25 -21.81 9.36
C LEU A 82 -18.15 -23.31 9.08
#